data_AF-A0A1U7W8A8-F1
#
_entry.id   AF-A0A1U7W8A8-F1
#
_cell.length_a   1.000
_cell.length_b   1.000
_cell.length_c   1.000
_cell.angle_alpha   90.00
_cell.angle_beta   90.00
_cell.angle_gamma   90.00
#
_symmetry.space_group_name_H-M   'P 1'
#
loop_
_entity.id
_entity.type
_entity.pdbx_description
1 polymer ?
#
loop_
_entity_poly.entity_id
_entity_poly.type
_entity_poly.pdbx_seq_one_letter_code
_entity_poly.pdbx_strand_id
1 'polypeptide(L)'
;MHTWNYVKQVVSAIGTPLEMDLATRGRTRPSMAKVRVEIDQLKNQPYSVYVGQIYKNAPQKDFVQKLEFEGIPKYCKFCRTLGHNMINCRALERKKVVEARELEAQKAMKNHNEEAKSNEKDNKLDVSENDIDIDNAQTSANTTKN
;
A
#
# COMPACT_ATOMS: atom_id res chain seq x y z
N MET A 1 -33.67 -22.98 -18.91
CA MET A 1 -34.73 -22.87 -17.89
C MET A 1 -34.12 -22.13 -16.70
N HIS A 2 -34.42 -20.85 -16.52
CA HIS A 2 -33.83 -19.99 -15.47
C HIS A 2 -34.47 -20.28 -14.12
N THR A 3 -34.25 -21.49 -13.59
CA THR A 3 -34.72 -21.85 -12.25
C THR A 3 -33.74 -21.29 -11.21
N TRP A 4 -34.26 -20.90 -10.05
CA TRP A 4 -33.45 -20.36 -8.96
C TRP A 4 -32.30 -21.30 -8.58
N ASN A 5 -32.54 -22.61 -8.58
CA ASN A 5 -31.52 -23.62 -8.27
C ASN A 5 -30.36 -23.61 -9.25
N TYR A 6 -30.65 -23.46 -10.55
CA TYR A 6 -29.61 -23.39 -11.56
C TYR A 6 -28.78 -22.11 -11.42
N VAL A 7 -29.45 -20.98 -11.22
CA VAL A 7 -28.78 -19.70 -10.99
C VAL A 7 -27.87 -19.75 -9.77
N LYS A 8 -28.33 -20.35 -8.66
CA LYS A 8 -27.52 -20.55 -7.46
C LYS A 8 -26.24 -21.33 -7.72
N GLN A 9 -26.31 -22.40 -8.50
CA GLN A 9 -25.14 -23.22 -8.83
C GLN A 9 -24.09 -22.42 -9.59
N VAL A 10 -24.51 -21.67 -10.63
CA VAL A 10 -23.58 -20.85 -11.41
C VAL A 10 -22.95 -19.74 -10.55
N VAL A 11 -23.77 -19.06 -9.75
CA VAL A 11 -23.33 -17.92 -8.92
C VAL A 11 -22.51 -18.35 -7.71
N SER A 12 -22.66 -19.58 -7.22
CA SER A 12 -21.89 -20.10 -6.08
C SER A 12 -20.38 -20.11 -6.30
N ALA A 13 -19.92 -20.11 -7.57
CA ALA A 13 -18.51 -19.96 -7.91
C ALA A 13 -17.96 -18.56 -7.58
N ILE A 14 -18.84 -17.57 -7.45
CA ILE A 14 -18.52 -16.15 -7.26
C ILE A 14 -18.74 -15.74 -5.80
N GLY A 15 -19.87 -16.16 -5.22
CA GLY A 15 -20.29 -15.72 -3.89
C GLY A 15 -21.65 -16.26 -3.49
N THR A 16 -22.28 -15.62 -2.51
CA THR A 16 -23.57 -16.06 -1.97
C THR A 16 -24.72 -15.40 -2.74
N PRO A 17 -25.55 -16.16 -3.47
CA PRO A 17 -26.70 -15.60 -4.17
C PRO A 17 -27.77 -15.14 -3.17
N LEU A 18 -28.18 -13.88 -3.27
CA LEU A 18 -29.18 -13.26 -2.40
C LEU A 18 -30.56 -13.29 -3.06
N GLU A 19 -30.67 -12.74 -4.26
CA GLU A 19 -31.97 -12.55 -4.92
C GLU A 19 -31.84 -12.48 -6.46
N MET A 20 -32.83 -13.01 -7.18
CA MET A 20 -32.92 -12.80 -8.64
C MET A 20 -33.58 -11.46 -8.96
N ASP A 21 -33.10 -10.81 -10.01
CA ASP A 21 -33.77 -9.64 -10.55
C ASP A 21 -35.19 -9.96 -11.05
N LEU A 22 -36.08 -8.96 -10.98
CA LEU A 22 -37.48 -9.07 -11.39
C LEU A 22 -37.64 -9.54 -12.83
N ALA A 23 -36.81 -9.06 -13.76
CA ALA A 23 -36.88 -9.48 -15.17
C ALA A 23 -36.44 -10.94 -15.36
N THR A 24 -35.51 -11.40 -14.51
CA THR A 24 -35.04 -12.80 -14.49
C THR A 24 -36.11 -13.71 -13.90
N ARG A 25 -36.71 -13.30 -12.78
CA ARG A 25 -37.82 -14.02 -12.11
C ARG A 25 -39.06 -14.09 -12.99
N GLY A 26 -39.42 -12.99 -13.64
CA GLY A 26 -40.53 -12.88 -14.59
C GLY A 26 -40.25 -13.47 -15.96
N ARG A 27 -39.01 -13.94 -16.22
CA ARG A 27 -38.56 -14.48 -17.52
C ARG A 27 -38.80 -13.56 -18.71
N THR A 28 -38.84 -12.24 -18.47
CA THR A 28 -39.09 -11.24 -19.52
C THR A 28 -37.85 -10.99 -20.38
N ARG A 29 -36.65 -11.32 -19.87
CA ARG A 29 -35.38 -11.26 -20.59
C ARG A 29 -34.69 -12.63 -20.60
N PRO A 30 -35.05 -13.56 -21.49
CA PRO A 30 -34.53 -14.92 -21.47
C PRO A 30 -33.05 -15.03 -21.86
N SER A 31 -32.50 -14.02 -22.54
CA SER A 31 -31.09 -13.98 -22.96
C SER A 31 -30.11 -13.62 -21.84
N MET A 32 -30.59 -13.06 -20.72
CA MET A 32 -29.75 -12.55 -19.65
C MET A 32 -30.39 -12.80 -18.29
N ALA A 33 -29.60 -13.27 -17.34
CA ALA A 33 -30.02 -13.39 -15.94
C ALA A 33 -29.23 -12.40 -15.09
N LYS A 34 -29.93 -11.62 -14.26
CA LYS A 34 -29.36 -10.68 -13.30
C LYS A 34 -29.69 -11.14 -11.88
N VAL A 35 -28.69 -11.09 -11.01
CA VAL A 35 -28.75 -11.66 -9.67
C VAL A 35 -27.99 -10.76 -8.71
N ARG A 36 -28.54 -10.55 -7.52
CA ARG A 36 -27.83 -9.92 -6.40
C ARG A 36 -27.02 -10.97 -5.68
N VAL A 37 -25.72 -10.71 -5.52
CA VAL A 37 -24.75 -11.66 -4.98
C VAL A 37 -23.91 -10.94 -3.95
N GLU A 38 -23.73 -11.55 -2.79
CA GLU A 38 -22.73 -11.15 -1.83
C GLU A 38 -21.38 -11.71 -2.26
N ILE A 39 -20.40 -10.82 -2.51
CA ILE A 39 -19.09 -11.19 -3.03
C ILE A 39 -17.98 -10.76 -2.06
N ASP A 40 -16.95 -11.59 -1.97
CA ASP A 40 -15.73 -11.25 -1.23
C ASP A 40 -14.79 -10.43 -2.14
N GLN A 41 -14.62 -9.14 -1.82
CA GLN A 41 -13.75 -8.24 -2.57
C GLN A 41 -12.25 -8.46 -2.35
N LEU A 42 -11.87 -9.31 -1.38
CA LEU A 42 -10.48 -9.70 -1.20
C LEU A 42 -10.06 -10.77 -2.21
N LYS A 43 -11.01 -11.48 -2.80
CA LYS A 43 -10.78 -12.54 -3.79
C LYS A 43 -10.89 -11.99 -5.21
N ASN A 44 -10.13 -12.60 -6.12
CA ASN A 44 -10.24 -12.32 -7.54
C ASN A 44 -11.61 -12.79 -8.05
N GLN A 45 -12.31 -11.90 -8.75
CA GLN A 45 -13.63 -12.17 -9.31
C GLN A 45 -13.47 -12.73 -10.73
N PRO A 46 -14.01 -13.93 -11.03
CA PRO A 46 -13.90 -14.53 -12.37
C PRO A 46 -14.82 -13.82 -13.36
N TYR A 47 -14.36 -13.64 -14.60
CA TYR A 47 -15.16 -13.05 -15.69
C TYR A 47 -16.04 -14.08 -16.41
N SER A 48 -15.84 -15.36 -16.15
CA SER A 48 -16.64 -16.44 -16.74
C SER A 48 -16.61 -17.69 -15.87
N VAL A 49 -17.65 -18.50 -15.99
CA VAL A 49 -17.79 -19.78 -15.30
C VAL A 49 -18.07 -20.87 -16.33
N TYR A 50 -17.34 -21.98 -16.22
CA TYR A 50 -17.61 -23.17 -17.02
C TYR A 50 -18.81 -23.91 -16.44
N VAL A 51 -19.78 -24.23 -17.30
CA VAL A 51 -20.97 -24.99 -16.90
C VAL A 51 -21.00 -26.29 -17.68
N GLY A 52 -20.82 -27.40 -16.96
CA GLY A 52 -20.99 -28.76 -17.48
C GLY A 52 -22.39 -29.29 -17.18
N GLN A 53 -23.12 -29.70 -18.21
CA GLN A 53 -24.41 -30.38 -18.10
C GLN A 53 -24.23 -31.87 -18.37
N ILE A 54 -24.42 -32.68 -17.34
CA ILE A 54 -24.31 -34.13 -17.40
C ILE A 54 -25.72 -34.71 -17.57
N TYR A 55 -25.91 -35.50 -18.61
CA TYR A 55 -27.16 -36.19 -18.90
C TYR A 55 -26.94 -37.71 -18.81
N LYS A 56 -27.88 -38.45 -18.21
CA LYS A 56 -27.77 -39.91 -18.11
C LYS A 56 -27.82 -40.61 -19.46
N ASN A 57 -28.61 -40.07 -20.40
CA ASN A 57 -28.93 -40.69 -21.69
C ASN A 57 -28.59 -39.79 -22.89
N ALA A 58 -27.75 -38.78 -22.73
CA ALA A 58 -27.39 -37.86 -23.80
C ALA A 58 -25.92 -37.41 -23.69
N PRO A 59 -25.32 -36.92 -24.78
CA PRO A 59 -23.97 -36.38 -24.74
C PRO A 59 -23.86 -35.26 -23.70
N GLN A 60 -22.74 -35.24 -22.97
CA GLN A 60 -22.41 -34.12 -22.10
C GLN A 60 -22.39 -32.84 -22.94
N LYS A 61 -23.07 -31.81 -22.44
CA LYS A 61 -23.03 -30.48 -23.04
C LYS A 61 -22.31 -29.56 -22.10
N ASP A 62 -21.44 -28.74 -22.64
CA ASP A 62 -20.73 -27.73 -21.89
C ASP A 62 -20.75 -26.38 -22.59
N PHE A 63 -20.67 -25.34 -21.78
CA PHE A 63 -20.53 -23.99 -22.29
C PHE A 63 -19.89 -23.09 -21.23
N VAL A 64 -19.35 -21.98 -21.70
CA VAL A 64 -18.79 -20.94 -20.85
C VAL A 64 -19.82 -19.84 -20.67
N GLN A 65 -20.25 -19.63 -19.44
CA GLN A 65 -21.13 -18.54 -19.08
C GLN A 65 -20.30 -17.31 -18.76
N LYS A 66 -20.46 -16.24 -19.55
CA LYS A 66 -19.85 -14.93 -19.25
C LYS A 66 -20.54 -14.28 -18.06
N LEU A 67 -19.76 -13.59 -17.24
CA LEU A 67 -20.19 -12.86 -16.06
C LEU A 67 -19.87 -11.38 -16.24
N GLU A 68 -20.85 -10.54 -15.95
CA GLU A 68 -20.71 -9.10 -15.94
C GLU A 68 -21.11 -8.59 -14.56
N PHE A 69 -20.18 -7.89 -13.91
CA PHE A 69 -20.43 -7.30 -12.61
C PHE A 69 -20.85 -5.85 -12.76
N GLU A 70 -21.95 -5.49 -12.11
CA GLU A 70 -22.49 -4.14 -12.14
C GLU A 70 -22.40 -3.53 -10.74
N GLY A 71 -21.88 -2.30 -10.66
CA GLY A 71 -21.91 -1.52 -9.43
C GLY A 71 -21.05 -2.05 -8.27
N ILE A 72 -19.94 -2.75 -8.54
CA ILE A 72 -19.00 -3.17 -7.48
C ILE A 72 -18.35 -1.92 -6.85
N PRO A 73 -18.57 -1.63 -5.55
CA PRO A 73 -17.89 -0.52 -4.89
C PRO A 73 -16.41 -0.84 -4.72
N LYS A 74 -15.53 0.17 -4.72
CA LYS A 74 -14.10 -0.04 -4.46
C LYS A 74 -13.86 -0.47 -3.01
N TYR A 75 -12.98 -1.44 -2.77
CA TYR A 75 -12.57 -1.82 -1.43
C TYR A 75 -11.19 -1.26 -1.06
N CYS A 76 -11.07 -0.67 0.13
CA CYS A 76 -9.82 -0.16 0.65
C CYS A 76 -9.17 -1.17 1.60
N LYS A 77 -8.02 -1.76 1.22
CA LYS A 77 -7.27 -2.72 2.05
C LYS A 77 -6.66 -2.11 3.32
N PHE A 78 -6.47 -0.78 3.34
CA PHE A 78 -5.89 -0.09 4.50
C PHE A 78 -6.90 0.08 5.64
N CYS A 79 -8.04 0.72 5.36
CA CYS A 79 -9.07 0.99 6.38
C CYS A 79 -10.21 -0.03 6.41
N ARG A 80 -10.20 -1.02 5.49
CA ARG A 80 -11.16 -2.14 5.40
C ARG A 80 -12.62 -1.69 5.15
N THR A 81 -12.81 -0.55 4.51
CA THR A 81 -14.14 -0.04 4.15
C THR A 81 -14.39 -0.09 2.64
N LEU A 82 -15.68 -0.19 2.27
CA LEU A 82 -16.14 -0.05 0.90
C LEU A 82 -16.32 1.44 0.51
N GLY A 83 -16.21 1.73 -0.79
CA GLY A 83 -16.46 3.04 -1.39
C GLY A 83 -15.22 3.77 -1.94
N HIS A 84 -14.00 3.36 -1.56
CA HIS A 84 -12.76 3.98 -2.05
C HIS A 84 -11.62 2.96 -2.18
N ASN A 85 -10.57 3.33 -2.91
CA ASN A 85 -9.33 2.54 -3.03
C ASN A 85 -8.25 3.08 -2.08
N MET A 86 -7.11 2.39 -1.98
CA MET A 86 -6.01 2.84 -1.11
C MET A 86 -5.46 4.23 -1.47
N ILE A 87 -5.52 4.61 -2.74
CA ILE A 87 -5.03 5.92 -3.22
C ILE A 87 -5.88 7.04 -2.61
N ASN A 88 -7.20 6.89 -2.62
CA ASN A 88 -8.13 7.89 -2.11
C ASN A 88 -8.51 7.63 -0.63
N CYS A 89 -7.62 6.97 0.12
CA CYS A 89 -7.89 6.61 1.50
C CYS A 89 -7.50 7.75 2.44
N ARG A 90 -8.51 8.48 2.92
CA ARG A 90 -8.32 9.57 3.89
C ARG A 90 -7.59 9.15 5.17
N ALA A 91 -7.76 7.90 5.60
CA ALA A 91 -7.04 7.37 6.76
C ALA A 91 -5.55 7.16 6.47
N LEU A 92 -5.20 6.72 5.25
CA LEU A 92 -3.82 6.55 4.82
C LEU A 92 -3.13 7.92 4.63
N GLU A 93 -3.85 8.89 4.06
CA GLU A 93 -3.36 10.27 3.90
C GLU A 93 -2.98 10.88 5.25
N ARG A 94 -3.87 10.79 6.26
CA ARG A 94 -3.57 11.30 7.61
C ARG A 94 -2.35 10.64 8.22
N LYS A 95 -2.20 9.31 8.06
CA LYS A 95 -1.04 8.58 8.57
C LYS A 95 0.27 9.07 7.95
N LYS A 96 0.30 9.27 6.63
CA LYS A 96 1.47 9.80 5.92
C LYS A 96 1.87 11.20 6.40
N VAL A 97 0.89 12.07 6.68
CA VAL A 97 1.16 13.42 7.19
C VAL A 97 1.78 13.38 8.59
N VAL A 98 1.30 12.49 9.46
CA VAL A 98 1.89 12.32 10.81
C VAL A 98 3.31 11.78 10.71
N GLU A 99 3.53 10.72 9.92
CA GLU A 99 4.86 10.13 9.73
C GLU A 99 5.87 11.12 9.12
N ALA A 100 5.43 11.97 8.18
CA ALA A 100 6.28 13.02 7.61
C ALA A 100 6.73 14.04 8.67
N ARG A 101 5.79 14.49 9.53
CA ARG A 101 6.09 15.42 10.62
C ARG A 101 7.03 14.82 11.66
N GLU A 102 6.84 13.55 12.02
CA GLU A 102 7.73 12.83 12.94
C GLU A 102 9.14 12.68 12.35
N LEU A 103 9.25 12.36 11.06
CA LEU A 103 10.53 12.25 10.37
C LEU A 103 11.26 13.61 10.29
N GLU A 104 10.53 14.70 10.04
CA GLU A 104 11.07 16.06 10.04
C GLU A 104 11.57 16.47 11.44
N ALA A 105 10.78 16.20 12.49
CA ALA A 105 11.19 16.48 13.87
C ALA A 105 12.45 15.70 14.27
N GLN A 106 12.55 14.42 13.91
CA GLN A 106 13.74 13.60 14.18
C GLN A 106 14.98 14.11 13.43
N LYS A 107 14.82 14.59 12.18
CA LYS A 107 15.92 15.22 11.43
C LYS A 107 16.38 16.52 12.10
N ALA A 108 15.45 17.37 12.52
CA ALA A 108 15.78 18.61 13.21
C ALA A 108 16.56 18.37 14.53
N MET A 109 16.16 17.37 15.32
CA MET A 109 16.87 17.00 16.56
C MET A 109 18.26 16.40 16.31
N LYS A 110 18.46 15.65 15.23
CA LYS A 110 19.78 15.11 14.85
C LYS A 110 20.74 16.21 14.40
N ASN A 111 20.27 17.14 13.58
CA ASN A 111 21.07 18.26 13.10
C ASN A 111 21.58 19.14 14.25
N HIS A 112 20.73 19.44 15.24
CA HIS A 112 21.14 20.19 16.44
C HIS A 112 22.20 19.47 17.30
N ASN A 113 22.19 18.14 17.33
CA ASN A 113 23.17 17.34 18.10
C ASN A 113 24.51 17.19 17.36
N GLU A 114 24.52 17.29 16.03
CA GLU A 114 25.74 17.30 15.21
C GLU A 114 26.43 18.68 15.26
N GLU A 115 25.67 19.78 15.18
CA GLU A 115 26.19 21.15 15.36
C GLU A 115 26.72 21.40 16.78
N ALA A 116 26.09 20.81 17.82
CA ALA A 116 26.60 20.91 19.19
C ALA A 116 27.94 20.17 19.38
N LYS A 117 28.17 19.06 18.66
CA LYS A 117 29.43 18.29 18.71
C LYS A 117 30.56 18.88 17.88
N SER A 118 30.28 19.67 16.84
CA SER A 118 31.31 20.41 16.10
C SER A 118 31.85 21.60 16.90
N ASN A 119 30.98 22.29 17.65
CA ASN A 119 31.36 23.50 18.41
C ASN A 119 32.17 23.21 19.69
N GLU A 120 32.23 21.96 20.15
CA GLU A 120 32.97 21.58 21.37
C GLU A 120 34.46 21.26 21.10
N LYS A 121 34.88 21.10 19.84
CA LYS A 121 36.28 20.84 19.47
C LYS A 121 37.14 22.10 19.28
N ASP A 122 36.53 23.26 19.06
CA ASP A 122 37.27 24.50 18.77
C ASP A 122 37.59 25.34 20.02
N ASN A 123 37.09 24.97 21.20
CA ASN A 123 37.18 25.81 22.41
C ASN A 123 38.24 25.33 23.44
N LYS A 124 39.30 24.66 22.99
CA LYS A 124 40.41 24.23 23.86
C LYS A 124 41.77 24.54 23.24
N LEU A 125 42.10 25.83 23.09
CA LEU A 125 43.46 26.39 23.00
C LEU A 125 43.37 27.92 23.00
N ASP A 126 43.33 28.54 24.18
CA ASP A 126 44.19 29.70 24.50
C ASP A 126 43.93 30.20 25.93
N VAL A 127 44.90 30.01 26.82
CA VAL A 127 45.10 30.89 27.98
C VAL A 127 46.61 31.05 28.23
N SER A 128 47.05 32.31 28.07
CA SER A 128 48.17 33.04 28.69
C SER A 128 49.61 32.58 28.36
N GLU A 129 50.60 33.45 28.16
CA GLU A 129 50.80 34.81 28.66
C GLU A 129 51.93 35.50 27.86
N ASN A 130 51.86 36.82 27.71
CA ASN A 130 52.96 37.64 27.18
C ASN A 130 54.05 37.81 28.25
N ASP A 131 55.31 37.66 27.87
CA ASP A 131 56.42 38.41 28.47
C ASP A 131 57.40 38.84 27.37
N ILE A 132 57.74 40.12 27.39
CA ILE A 132 58.66 40.82 26.48
C ILE A 132 59.97 41.01 27.26
N ASP A 133 61.13 40.67 26.67
CA ASP A 133 62.25 41.61 26.40
C ASP A 133 63.62 40.93 26.19
N ILE A 134 64.21 41.26 25.03
CA ILE A 134 65.56 41.80 24.77
C ILE A 134 66.81 40.90 24.95
N ASP A 135 67.47 40.72 23.79
CA ASP A 135 68.90 40.66 23.45
C ASP A 135 69.91 40.02 24.43
N ASN A 136 70.79 39.15 23.90
CA ASN A 136 72.09 39.61 23.38
C ASN A 136 72.95 38.42 22.87
N ALA A 137 73.59 38.67 21.73
CA ALA A 137 74.93 38.27 21.33
C ALA A 137 75.43 36.81 21.45
N GLN A 138 75.98 36.39 20.30
CA GLN A 138 77.34 35.86 20.13
C GLN A 138 77.54 34.33 20.02
N THR A 139 77.83 33.98 18.76
CA THR A 139 79.03 33.26 18.31
C THR A 139 79.11 31.74 18.45
N SER A 140 79.25 31.16 17.27
CA SER A 140 80.34 30.25 16.89
C SER A 140 80.18 28.76 17.16
N ALA A 141 79.98 28.10 16.01
CA ALA A 141 80.91 27.13 15.47
C ALA A 141 80.72 25.65 15.88
N ASN A 142 80.82 24.85 14.81
CA ASN A 142 81.36 23.50 14.76
C ASN A 142 80.42 22.38 15.24
N THR A 143 80.33 21.20 14.63
CA THR A 143 81.06 20.62 13.51
C THR A 143 80.38 19.30 13.16
N THR A 144 80.11 19.12 11.86
CA THR A 144 80.17 17.90 11.04
C THR A 144 79.68 16.51 11.49
N LYS A 145 79.06 15.86 10.49
CA LYS A 145 79.33 14.49 9.95
C LYS A 145 78.87 13.30 10.82
N ASN A 146 78.27 12.25 10.26
CA ASN A 146 78.31 11.71 8.89
C ASN A 146 76.91 11.41 8.35
#